data_AF-A0A7K5DJF3-F1
#
_entry.id   AF-A0A7K5DJF3-F1
#
_cell.length_a   1.000
_cell.length_b   1.000
_cell.length_c   1.000
_cell.angle_alpha   90.00
_cell.angle_beta   90.00
_cell.angle_gamma   90.00
#
_symmetry.space_group_name_H-M   'P 1'
#
loop_
_entity.id
_entity.type
_entity.pdbx_description
1 polymer ?
#
loop_
_entity_poly.entity_id
_entity_poly.type
_entity_poly.pdbx_seq_one_letter_code
_entity_poly.pdbx_strand_id
1 'polypeptide(L)'
;QRCLERLRSSRAKLLERYRRAGDGARPGPAPGALLVQEVMEQEWRGRRWRVLRDSLPGPRGHEPLEQMPEDPDELAVLEEIQQELILQEQLVIEEYEQSLRFDEECLNAMLEGLDATDRIICPVCRKNNLTVNTHMVCCQCGLYISTQDMTEGKLRSLLESTVTEHSQRCFHSPEFTVTSGMEEEASLLMSCPVSPGVRILE
;
A
#
# COMPACT_ATOMS: atom_id res chain seq x y z
N GLN A 1 18.11 5.07 -26.68
CA GLN A 1 17.68 5.18 -28.09
C GLN A 1 18.50 4.27 -29.04
N ARG A 2 19.82 4.39 -29.12
CA ARG A 2 20.67 3.57 -30.01
C ARG A 2 20.54 2.04 -29.83
N CYS A 3 20.35 1.54 -28.61
CA CYS A 3 20.21 0.09 -28.38
C CYS A 3 18.89 -0.47 -28.96
N LEU A 4 17.78 0.26 -28.78
CA LEU A 4 16.47 -0.11 -29.33
C LEU A 4 16.47 -0.09 -30.87
N GLU A 5 17.17 0.85 -31.48
CA GLU A 5 17.33 0.89 -32.95
C GLU A 5 18.18 -0.28 -33.49
N ARG A 6 19.21 -0.70 -32.74
CA ARG A 6 19.98 -1.91 -33.07
C ARG A 6 19.12 -3.17 -32.97
N LEU A 7 18.30 -3.28 -31.92
CA LEU A 7 17.40 -4.42 -31.75
C LEU A 7 16.34 -4.48 -32.87
N ARG A 8 15.74 -3.33 -33.21
CA ARG A 8 14.76 -3.24 -34.32
C ARG A 8 15.38 -3.59 -35.67
N SER A 9 16.58 -3.10 -35.95
CA SER A 9 17.28 -3.39 -37.22
C SER A 9 17.76 -4.85 -37.31
N SER A 10 18.20 -5.44 -36.20
CA SER A 10 18.54 -6.87 -36.12
C SER A 10 17.31 -7.75 -36.38
N ARG A 11 16.19 -7.47 -35.70
CA ARG A 11 14.91 -8.17 -35.89
C ARG A 11 14.40 -8.04 -37.34
N ALA A 12 14.47 -6.84 -37.92
CA ALA A 12 14.04 -6.63 -39.31
C ALA A 12 14.88 -7.44 -40.31
N LYS A 13 16.21 -7.51 -40.11
CA LYS A 13 17.11 -8.32 -40.93
C LYS A 13 16.83 -9.82 -40.80
N LEU A 14 16.48 -10.30 -39.61
CA LEU A 14 16.15 -11.70 -39.39
C LEU A 14 14.86 -12.09 -40.12
N LEU A 15 13.81 -11.27 -39.98
CA LEU A 15 12.53 -11.49 -40.66
C LEU A 15 12.66 -11.44 -42.19
N GLU A 16 13.49 -10.54 -42.72
CA GLU A 16 13.76 -10.44 -44.16
C GLU A 16 14.49 -11.69 -44.70
N ARG A 17 15.41 -12.28 -43.92
CA ARG A 17 16.06 -13.55 -44.27
C ARG A 17 15.05 -14.70 -44.37
N TYR A 18 14.13 -14.79 -43.41
CA TYR A 18 13.07 -15.80 -43.44
C TYR A 18 12.11 -15.62 -44.63
N ARG A 19 11.74 -14.38 -44.97
CA ARG A 19 10.92 -14.10 -46.17
C ARG A 19 11.64 -14.49 -47.46
N ARG A 20 12.92 -14.12 -47.59
CA ARG A 20 13.73 -14.44 -48.78
C ARG A 20 14.03 -15.93 -48.93
N ALA A 21 14.13 -16.67 -47.82
CA ALA A 21 14.25 -18.13 -47.86
C ALA A 21 13.04 -18.81 -48.53
N GLY A 22 11.86 -18.17 -48.51
CA GLY A 22 10.67 -18.61 -49.23
C GLY A 22 10.62 -18.24 -50.73
N ASP A 23 11.43 -17.27 -51.18
CA ASP A 23 11.39 -16.68 -52.53
C ASP A 23 12.50 -17.22 -53.47
N GLY A 24 13.33 -18.16 -53.00
CA GLY A 24 14.48 -18.70 -53.74
C GLY A 24 14.15 -19.70 -54.88
N ALA A 25 12.87 -19.98 -55.15
CA ALA A 25 12.46 -20.86 -56.25
C ALA A 25 12.20 -20.06 -57.54
N ARG A 26 12.91 -20.43 -58.61
CA ARG A 26 12.84 -19.89 -59.99
C ARG A 26 11.41 -19.56 -60.51
N PRO A 27 11.30 -18.67 -61.52
CA PRO A 27 10.02 -18.21 -62.05
C PRO A 27 9.31 -19.33 -62.84
N GLY A 28 8.35 -19.96 -62.17
CA GLY A 28 7.30 -20.80 -62.72
C GLY A 28 6.11 -20.74 -61.76
N PRO A 29 4.86 -20.97 -62.21
CA PRO A 29 3.69 -20.81 -61.36
C PRO A 29 3.69 -21.91 -60.29
N ALA A 30 4.26 -21.60 -59.12
CA ALA A 30 4.40 -22.53 -58.01
C ALA A 30 3.16 -22.51 -57.12
N PRO A 31 2.62 -23.68 -56.68
CA PRO A 31 1.50 -23.79 -55.74
C PRO A 31 1.80 -23.30 -54.29
N GLY A 32 2.90 -22.58 -54.07
CA GLY A 32 3.45 -22.26 -52.74
C GLY A 32 2.76 -21.13 -52.00
N ALA A 33 1.96 -20.30 -52.69
CA ALA A 33 1.25 -19.18 -52.05
C ALA A 33 0.04 -19.60 -51.21
N LEU A 34 -0.43 -20.85 -51.36
CA LEU A 34 -1.59 -21.39 -50.64
C LEU A 34 -1.22 -22.14 -49.34
N LEU A 35 0.07 -22.40 -49.08
CA LEU A 35 0.48 -23.25 -47.98
C LEU A 35 0.49 -22.57 -46.61
N VAL A 36 0.69 -21.25 -46.51
CA VAL A 36 0.78 -20.61 -45.18
C VAL A 36 -0.57 -20.58 -44.49
N GLN A 37 -1.63 -20.18 -45.18
CA GLN A 37 -2.97 -20.14 -44.57
C GLN A 37 -3.50 -21.56 -44.30
N GLU A 38 -3.24 -22.52 -45.20
CA GLU A 38 -3.61 -23.92 -45.00
C GLU A 38 -2.86 -24.55 -43.81
N VAL A 39 -1.54 -24.35 -43.71
CA VAL A 39 -0.73 -24.83 -42.58
C VAL A 39 -1.14 -24.14 -41.29
N MET A 40 -1.42 -22.83 -41.34
CA MET A 40 -1.90 -22.09 -40.18
C MET A 40 -3.25 -22.65 -39.72
N GLU A 41 -4.23 -22.82 -40.61
CA GLU A 41 -5.52 -23.40 -40.25
C GLU A 41 -5.43 -24.85 -39.77
N GLN A 42 -4.50 -25.65 -40.31
CA GLN A 42 -4.24 -27.02 -39.84
C GLN A 42 -3.63 -27.01 -38.43
N GLU A 43 -2.65 -26.14 -38.16
CA GLU A 43 -2.05 -25.96 -36.83
C GLU A 43 -3.05 -25.40 -35.81
N TRP A 44 -3.90 -24.45 -36.21
CA TRP A 44 -4.98 -23.91 -35.38
C TRP A 44 -6.04 -24.97 -35.08
N ARG A 45 -6.39 -25.82 -36.05
CA ARG A 45 -7.27 -26.98 -35.83
C ARG A 45 -6.63 -28.00 -34.88
N GLY A 46 -5.33 -28.25 -35.01
CA GLY A 46 -4.56 -29.12 -34.11
C GLY A 46 -4.51 -28.62 -32.67
N ARG A 47 -4.25 -27.32 -32.46
CA ARG A 47 -4.27 -26.68 -31.13
C ARG A 47 -5.66 -26.70 -30.50
N ARG A 48 -6.70 -26.41 -31.27
CA ARG A 48 -8.10 -26.49 -30.79
C ARG A 48 -8.49 -27.92 -30.40
N TRP A 49 -8.00 -28.93 -31.12
CA TRP A 49 -8.21 -30.34 -30.77
C TRP A 49 -7.47 -30.74 -29.49
N ARG A 50 -6.27 -30.19 -29.23
CA ARG A 50 -5.52 -30.38 -27.97
C ARG A 50 -6.25 -29.76 -26.77
N VAL A 51 -6.72 -28.52 -26.88
CA VAL A 51 -7.50 -27.86 -25.81
C VAL A 51 -8.79 -28.63 -25.46
N LEU A 52 -9.45 -29.20 -26.46
CA LEU A 52 -10.64 -30.04 -26.25
C LEU A 52 -10.31 -31.37 -25.56
N ARG A 53 -9.11 -31.92 -25.83
CA ARG A 53 -8.60 -33.15 -25.21
C ARG A 53 -8.19 -32.95 -23.75
N ASP A 54 -7.57 -31.83 -23.43
CA ASP A 54 -7.20 -31.44 -22.04
C ASP A 54 -8.42 -31.15 -21.16
N SER A 55 -9.57 -30.84 -21.77
CA SER A 55 -10.85 -30.64 -21.07
C SER A 55 -11.56 -31.95 -20.68
N LEU A 56 -11.07 -33.10 -21.14
CA LEU A 56 -11.61 -34.42 -20.80
C LEU A 56 -10.82 -35.03 -19.63
N PRO A 57 -11.47 -35.50 -18.54
CA PRO A 57 -10.77 -36.10 -17.43
C PRO A 57 -10.35 -37.54 -17.78
N GLY A 58 -9.19 -37.69 -18.43
CA GLY A 58 -8.52 -38.96 -18.69
C GLY A 58 -7.35 -39.21 -17.71
N PRO A 59 -7.02 -40.48 -17.39
CA PRO A 59 -6.02 -40.80 -16.39
C PRO A 59 -4.65 -40.31 -16.85
N ARG A 60 -3.93 -39.66 -15.92
CA ARG A 60 -2.59 -39.05 -16.09
C ARG A 60 -1.62 -40.04 -16.74
N GLY A 61 -1.53 -39.97 -18.06
CA GLY A 61 -0.50 -40.56 -18.89
C GLY A 61 0.54 -39.49 -19.20
N HIS A 62 1.77 -39.78 -18.84
CA HIS A 62 2.94 -38.94 -19.00
C HIS A 62 3.20 -38.69 -20.50
N GLU A 63 2.82 -37.54 -21.04
CA GLU A 63 3.23 -37.07 -22.37
C GLU A 63 3.79 -35.63 -22.31
N PRO A 64 4.76 -35.31 -23.19
CA PRO A 64 5.80 -34.32 -22.93
C PRO A 64 5.24 -32.90 -22.85
N LEU A 65 5.66 -32.14 -21.84
CA LEU A 65 5.56 -30.69 -21.82
C LEU A 65 6.06 -30.16 -23.17
N GLU A 66 5.14 -29.64 -24.00
CA GLU A 66 5.43 -29.18 -25.36
C GLU A 66 6.53 -28.09 -25.32
N GLN A 67 7.75 -28.52 -25.67
CA GLN A 67 8.93 -27.75 -26.11
C GLN A 67 9.42 -26.66 -25.14
N MET A 68 10.08 -27.11 -24.06
CA MET A 68 11.11 -26.31 -23.42
C MET A 68 12.16 -25.94 -24.50
N PRO A 69 12.61 -24.68 -24.64
CA PRO A 69 13.71 -24.37 -25.55
C PRO A 69 14.93 -25.20 -25.14
N GLU A 70 15.36 -26.08 -26.04
CA GLU A 70 16.57 -26.91 -25.86
C GLU A 70 17.80 -26.20 -26.43
N ASP A 71 17.59 -25.15 -27.24
CA ASP A 71 18.65 -24.38 -27.85
C ASP A 71 19.37 -23.53 -26.77
N PRO A 72 20.70 -23.69 -26.61
CA PRO A 72 21.46 -22.95 -25.60
C PRO A 72 21.37 -21.44 -25.74
N ASP A 73 21.24 -20.92 -26.97
CA ASP A 73 21.15 -19.48 -27.20
C ASP A 73 19.77 -18.94 -26.78
N GLU A 74 18.68 -19.68 -27.05
CA GLU A 74 17.34 -19.32 -26.56
C GLU A 74 17.23 -19.39 -25.03
N LEU A 75 17.86 -20.40 -24.40
CA LEU A 75 17.91 -20.51 -22.93
C LEU A 75 18.68 -19.36 -22.29
N ALA A 76 19.81 -18.94 -22.86
CA ALA A 76 20.59 -17.82 -22.37
C ALA A 76 19.81 -16.49 -22.43
N VAL A 77 19.01 -16.28 -23.48
CA VAL A 77 18.15 -15.10 -23.60
C VAL A 77 17.05 -15.11 -22.54
N LEU A 78 16.46 -16.27 -22.25
CA LEU A 78 15.45 -16.39 -21.20
C LEU A 78 16.03 -16.15 -19.80
N GLU A 79 17.26 -16.61 -19.55
CA GLU A 79 17.98 -16.34 -18.30
C GLU A 79 18.28 -14.85 -18.14
N GLU A 80 18.73 -14.17 -19.20
CA GLU A 80 18.93 -12.70 -19.21
C GLU A 80 17.62 -11.96 -18.89
N ILE A 81 16.51 -12.36 -19.53
CA ILE A 81 15.20 -11.76 -19.28
C ILE A 81 14.73 -12.00 -17.85
N GLN A 82 14.90 -13.21 -17.31
CA GLN A 82 14.56 -13.51 -15.92
C GLN A 82 15.38 -12.66 -14.95
N GLN A 83 16.68 -12.53 -15.21
CA GLN A 83 17.56 -11.72 -14.37
C GLN A 83 17.17 -10.25 -14.40
N GLU A 84 16.84 -9.70 -15.57
CA GLU A 84 16.35 -8.32 -15.70
C GLU A 84 15.02 -8.14 -14.95
N LEU A 85 14.08 -9.08 -15.07
CA LEU A 85 12.80 -9.01 -14.36
C LEU A 85 12.99 -8.98 -12.83
N ILE A 86 13.86 -9.84 -12.30
CA ILE A 86 14.19 -9.86 -10.87
C ILE A 86 14.78 -8.52 -10.43
N LEU A 87 15.68 -7.93 -11.22
CA LEU A 87 16.27 -6.63 -10.92
C LEU A 87 15.23 -5.51 -10.95
N GLN A 88 14.32 -5.51 -11.92
CA GLN A 88 13.23 -4.54 -11.99
C GLN A 88 12.29 -4.66 -10.79
N GLU A 89 11.92 -5.89 -10.38
CA GLU A 89 11.10 -6.11 -9.20
C GLU A 89 11.77 -5.58 -7.93
N GLN A 90 13.07 -5.82 -7.76
CA GLN A 90 13.84 -5.31 -6.63
C GLN A 90 13.86 -3.78 -6.61
N LEU A 91 14.11 -3.13 -7.75
CA LEU A 91 14.12 -1.67 -7.86
C LEU A 91 12.75 -1.06 -7.52
N VAL A 92 11.65 -1.68 -7.97
CA VAL A 92 10.30 -1.22 -7.65
C VAL A 92 10.02 -1.30 -6.15
N ILE A 93 10.46 -2.39 -5.49
CA ILE A 93 10.34 -2.53 -4.04
C ILE A 93 11.16 -1.46 -3.32
N GLU A 94 12.42 -1.25 -3.72
CA GLU A 94 13.30 -0.24 -3.13
C GLU A 94 12.75 1.18 -3.27
N GLU A 95 12.21 1.54 -4.44
CA GLU A 95 11.57 2.84 -4.68
C GLU A 95 10.34 3.04 -3.78
N TYR A 96 9.52 1.99 -3.63
CA TYR A 96 8.36 2.01 -2.74
C TYR A 96 8.77 2.17 -1.27
N GLU A 97 9.75 1.41 -0.80
CA GLU A 97 10.28 1.51 0.56
C GLU A 97 10.93 2.89 0.83
N GLN A 98 11.59 3.47 -0.17
CA GLN A 98 12.12 4.83 -0.07
C GLN A 98 10.99 5.87 0.04
N SER A 99 9.93 5.72 -0.75
CA SER A 99 8.76 6.60 -0.71
C SER A 99 8.06 6.51 0.65
N LEU A 100 7.88 5.29 1.18
CA LEU A 100 7.32 5.08 2.52
C LEU A 100 8.16 5.74 3.62
N ARG A 101 9.49 5.61 3.56
CA ARG A 101 10.38 6.28 4.51
C ARG A 101 10.25 7.80 4.45
N PHE A 102 10.14 8.36 3.25
CA PHE A 102 9.92 9.79 3.08
C PHE A 102 8.58 10.24 3.67
N ASP A 103 7.51 9.48 3.43
CA ASP A 103 6.19 9.78 3.99
C ASP A 103 6.20 9.70 5.52
N GLU A 104 6.88 8.69 6.09
CA GLU A 104 7.07 8.54 7.53
C GLU A 104 7.87 9.72 8.12
N GLU A 105 8.99 10.11 7.50
CA GLU A 105 9.80 11.26 7.91
C GLU A 105 8.97 12.56 7.87
N CYS A 106 8.13 12.73 6.85
CA CYS A 106 7.25 13.90 6.73
C CYS A 106 6.21 13.93 7.86
N LEU A 107 5.56 12.79 8.13
CA LEU A 107 4.61 12.67 9.24
C LEU A 107 5.29 12.92 10.58
N ASN A 108 6.49 12.36 10.79
CA ASN A 108 7.26 12.57 12.03
C ASN A 108 7.61 14.04 12.22
N ALA A 109 8.05 14.75 11.18
CA ALA A 109 8.32 16.19 11.26
C ALA A 109 7.05 17.01 11.59
N MET A 110 5.89 16.62 11.08
CA MET A 110 4.61 17.23 11.44
C MET A 110 4.24 16.96 12.91
N LEU A 111 4.46 15.74 13.40
CA LEU A 111 4.23 15.36 14.79
C LEU A 111 5.18 16.10 15.74
N GLU A 112 6.46 16.24 15.40
CA GLU A 112 7.43 17.03 16.17
C GLU A 112 6.97 18.50 16.32
N GLY A 113 6.35 19.06 15.29
CA GLY A 113 5.75 20.40 15.34
C GLY A 113 4.58 20.51 16.33
N LEU A 114 3.86 19.41 16.59
CA LEU A 114 2.77 19.33 17.57
C LEU A 114 3.32 19.05 18.99
N ASP A 115 4.28 18.13 19.12
CA ASP A 115 4.93 17.78 20.39
C ASP A 115 5.79 18.92 20.96
N ALA A 116 6.31 19.80 20.12
CA ALA A 116 7.03 21.01 20.56
C ALA A 116 6.15 21.95 21.40
N THR A 117 4.82 21.85 21.26
CA THR A 117 3.89 22.48 22.19
C THR A 117 3.58 21.48 23.29
N ASP A 118 4.33 21.52 24.41
CA ASP A 118 4.04 20.75 25.63
C ASP A 118 2.75 21.25 26.32
N ARG A 119 1.70 21.48 25.54
CA ARG A 119 0.44 22.10 25.92
C ARG A 119 -0.67 21.06 25.88
N ILE A 120 -1.51 21.07 26.90
CA ILE A 120 -2.63 20.13 26.98
C ILE A 120 -3.78 20.61 26.09
N ILE A 121 -4.21 19.82 25.11
CA ILE A 121 -5.41 20.12 24.32
C ILE A 121 -6.65 20.01 25.21
N CYS A 122 -7.54 20.99 25.13
CA CYS A 122 -8.77 21.02 25.92
C CYS A 122 -9.69 19.83 25.58
N PRO A 123 -10.03 18.98 26.56
CA PRO A 123 -10.79 17.76 26.31
C PRO A 123 -12.28 18.05 25.98
N VAL A 124 -12.78 19.23 26.34
CA VAL A 124 -14.15 19.68 26.07
C VAL A 124 -14.33 20.12 24.62
N CYS A 125 -13.46 21.02 24.12
CA CYS A 125 -13.62 21.56 22.77
C CYS A 125 -12.75 20.89 21.70
N ARG A 126 -11.73 20.11 22.09
CA ARG A 126 -10.78 19.40 21.21
C ARG A 126 -10.12 20.28 20.15
N LYS A 127 -10.06 21.59 20.39
CA LYS A 127 -9.57 22.61 19.43
C LYS A 127 -8.50 23.52 20.00
N ASN A 128 -8.68 23.96 21.24
CA ASN A 128 -7.83 24.95 21.89
C ASN A 128 -7.00 24.29 22.99
N ASN A 129 -5.82 24.84 23.27
CA ASN A 129 -4.98 24.43 24.39
C ASN A 129 -5.50 24.99 25.72
N LEU A 130 -5.40 24.19 26.78
CA LEU A 130 -5.63 24.61 28.16
C LEU A 130 -4.53 25.57 28.60
N THR A 131 -4.93 26.57 29.38
CA THR A 131 -4.00 27.39 30.15
C THR A 131 -4.08 26.93 31.60
N VAL A 132 -2.98 26.38 32.12
CA VAL A 132 -2.88 25.85 33.47
C VAL A 132 -2.02 26.79 34.31
N ASN A 133 -2.65 27.41 35.31
CA ASN A 133 -1.99 28.18 36.35
C ASN A 133 -2.11 27.43 37.68
N THR A 134 -1.32 27.82 38.69
CA THR A 134 -1.32 27.17 40.03
C THR A 134 -2.71 27.09 40.67
N HIS A 135 -3.59 28.04 40.36
CA HIS A 135 -4.93 28.14 40.96
C HIS A 135 -6.10 27.97 39.99
N MET A 136 -5.83 27.74 38.70
CA MET A 136 -6.87 27.83 37.68
C MET A 136 -6.50 27.07 36.41
N VAL A 137 -7.48 26.37 35.84
CA VAL A 137 -7.41 25.79 34.50
C VAL A 137 -8.49 26.42 33.63
N CYS A 138 -8.10 27.03 32.51
CA CYS A 138 -9.07 27.67 31.61
C CYS A 138 -8.81 27.38 30.13
N CYS A 139 -9.86 27.56 29.32
CA CYS A 139 -9.81 27.44 27.87
C CYS A 139 -10.68 28.51 27.19
N GLN A 140 -10.30 28.91 25.98
CA GLN A 140 -11.06 29.85 25.16
C GLN A 140 -12.47 29.36 24.77
N CYS A 141 -12.77 28.08 24.97
CA CYS A 141 -14.13 27.55 24.79
C CYS A 141 -15.08 27.86 25.96
N GLY A 142 -14.60 28.52 27.02
CA GLY A 142 -15.39 28.83 28.22
C GLY A 142 -15.21 27.84 29.38
N LEU A 143 -14.29 26.89 29.27
CA LEU A 143 -13.87 26.05 30.41
C LEU A 143 -13.15 26.94 31.42
N TYR A 144 -13.60 26.89 32.68
CA TYR A 144 -12.98 27.55 33.80
C TYR A 144 -13.14 26.68 35.04
N ILE A 145 -12.02 26.26 35.62
CA ILE A 145 -11.96 25.44 36.82
C ILE A 145 -10.99 26.10 37.78
N SER A 146 -11.45 26.33 39.02
CA SER A 146 -10.58 26.79 40.11
C SER A 146 -10.02 25.55 40.79
N THR A 147 -8.70 25.42 40.87
CA THR A 147 -8.03 24.27 41.49
C THR A 147 -7.04 24.74 42.54
N GLN A 148 -6.69 23.92 43.52
CA GLN A 148 -5.59 24.22 44.44
C GLN A 148 -4.33 23.42 44.04
N ASP A 149 -3.22 24.11 43.81
CA ASP A 149 -1.90 23.54 43.49
C ASP A 149 -1.82 22.62 42.25
N MET A 150 -2.48 23.03 41.16
CA MET A 150 -2.34 22.35 39.87
C MET A 150 -1.14 22.82 39.06
N THR A 151 -0.46 21.85 38.48
CA THR A 151 0.59 22.07 37.48
C THR A 151 0.20 21.35 36.19
N GLU A 152 0.73 21.82 35.07
CA GLU A 152 0.48 21.22 33.77
C GLU A 152 0.84 19.72 33.75
N GLY A 153 1.98 19.34 34.33
CA GLY A 153 2.37 17.93 34.43
C GLY A 153 1.42 17.06 35.25
N LYS A 154 0.89 17.57 36.37
CA LYS A 154 -0.10 16.84 37.18
C LYS A 154 -1.40 16.64 36.40
N LEU A 155 -1.94 17.72 35.80
CA LEU A 155 -3.16 17.64 34.98
C LEU A 155 -3.00 16.67 33.81
N ARG A 156 -1.83 16.69 33.14
CA ARG A 156 -1.50 15.77 32.05
C ARG A 156 -1.55 14.32 32.52
N SER A 157 -0.82 14.00 33.58
CA SER A 157 -0.79 12.63 34.13
C SER A 157 -2.17 12.12 34.54
N LEU A 158 -3.02 13.01 35.08
CA LEU A 158 -4.37 12.68 35.50
C LEU A 158 -5.30 12.41 34.32
N LEU A 159 -5.27 13.26 33.28
CA LEU A 159 -6.02 13.03 32.06
C LEU A 159 -5.54 11.77 31.33
N GLU A 160 -4.23 11.59 31.22
CA GLU A 160 -3.63 10.44 30.53
C GLU A 160 -3.99 9.13 31.24
N SER A 161 -3.79 9.05 32.55
CA SER A 161 -4.14 7.84 33.33
C SER A 161 -5.63 7.50 33.25
N THR A 162 -6.52 8.49 33.44
CA THR A 162 -7.97 8.27 33.41
C THR A 162 -8.47 7.85 32.02
N VAL A 163 -8.01 8.50 30.96
CA VAL A 163 -8.37 8.14 29.57
C VAL A 163 -7.78 6.80 29.18
N THR A 164 -6.54 6.50 29.58
CA THR A 164 -5.89 5.22 29.29
C THR A 164 -6.61 4.08 30.00
N GLU A 165 -6.95 4.23 31.28
CA GLU A 165 -7.74 3.23 32.02
C GLU A 165 -9.10 2.98 31.35
N HIS A 166 -9.76 4.04 30.89
CA HIS A 166 -11.02 3.92 30.15
C HIS A 166 -10.82 3.17 28.82
N SER A 167 -9.79 3.51 28.05
CA SER A 167 -9.50 2.91 26.74
C SER A 167 -9.23 1.40 26.81
N GLN A 168 -8.67 0.91 27.93
CA GLN A 168 -8.44 -0.51 28.16
C GLN A 168 -9.73 -1.31 28.34
N ARG A 169 -10.81 -0.65 28.78
CA ARG A 169 -12.10 -1.28 29.08
C ARG A 169 -13.19 -0.95 28.03
N CYS A 170 -13.01 0.12 27.27
CA CYS A 170 -14.02 0.66 26.36
C CYS A 170 -13.39 1.29 25.11
N PHE A 171 -13.93 0.96 23.93
CA PHE A 171 -13.49 1.52 22.65
C PHE A 171 -14.21 2.84 22.27
N HIS A 172 -15.14 3.30 23.11
CA HIS A 172 -15.86 4.55 22.86
C HIS A 172 -15.07 5.76 23.36
N SER A 173 -15.12 6.84 22.58
CA SER A 173 -14.54 8.13 22.95
C SER A 173 -15.29 8.69 24.16
N PRO A 174 -14.58 9.03 25.26
CA PRO A 174 -15.20 9.67 26.41
C PRO A 174 -15.64 11.11 26.10
N GLU A 175 -16.71 11.55 26.74
CA GLU A 175 -17.23 12.90 26.71
C GLU A 175 -16.84 13.65 27.99
N PHE A 176 -16.31 14.86 27.84
CA PHE A 176 -15.88 15.69 28.96
C PHE A 176 -16.86 16.85 29.15
N THR A 177 -17.31 17.00 30.39
CA THR A 177 -18.23 18.08 30.78
C THR A 177 -17.71 18.77 32.03
N VAL A 178 -18.13 20.02 32.21
CA VAL A 178 -17.82 20.81 33.39
C VAL A 178 -19.07 20.87 34.24
N THR A 179 -18.95 20.43 35.48
CA THR A 179 -20.02 20.54 36.47
C THR A 179 -19.76 21.77 37.32
N SER A 180 -20.61 22.80 37.21
CA SER A 180 -20.65 23.92 38.15
C SER A 180 -21.92 23.83 38.98
N GLY A 181 -21.77 23.44 40.25
CA GLY A 181 -22.86 23.48 41.22
C GLY A 181 -22.98 24.88 41.84
N MET A 182 -24.16 25.27 42.32
CA MET A 182 -24.35 26.54 43.04
C MET A 182 -23.54 26.63 44.35
N GLU A 183 -22.99 25.53 44.85
CA GLU A 183 -22.14 25.44 46.05
C GLU A 183 -20.81 24.67 45.84
N GLU A 184 -20.61 24.01 44.69
CA GLU A 184 -19.40 23.19 44.40
C GLU A 184 -18.44 23.92 43.47
N GLU A 185 -17.14 23.78 43.72
CA GLU A 185 -16.07 24.21 42.82
C GLU A 185 -16.24 23.52 41.45
N ALA A 186 -16.00 24.26 40.37
CA ALA A 186 -16.26 23.77 39.02
C ALA A 186 -15.35 22.57 38.72
N SER A 187 -15.92 21.40 38.49
CA SER A 187 -15.18 20.14 38.35
C SER A 187 -15.21 19.61 36.92
N LEU A 188 -14.14 18.92 36.49
CA LEU A 188 -14.09 18.26 35.18
C LEU A 188 -14.55 16.81 35.31
N LEU A 189 -15.60 16.45 34.59
CA LEU A 189 -16.16 15.09 34.58
C LEU A 189 -15.91 14.42 33.23
N MET A 190 -15.46 13.17 33.28
CA MET A 190 -15.44 12.26 32.14
C MET A 190 -16.64 11.33 32.22
N SER A 191 -17.44 11.29 31.16
CA SER A 191 -18.60 10.43 31.03
C SER A 191 -18.45 9.56 29.78
N CYS A 192 -18.95 8.33 29.85
CA CYS A 192 -19.04 7.45 28.70
C CYS A 192 -20.46 6.88 28.64
N PRO A 193 -21.06 6.74 27.45
CA PRO A 193 -22.41 6.17 27.32
C PRO A 193 -22.52 4.72 27.83
N VAL A 194 -21.40 4.01 28.04
CA VAL A 194 -21.37 2.57 28.31
C VAL A 194 -20.67 2.21 29.64
N SER A 195 -20.05 3.17 30.33
CA SER A 195 -19.36 2.96 31.61
C SER A 195 -19.69 4.08 32.60
N PRO A 196 -19.64 3.83 33.93
CA PRO A 196 -19.88 4.87 34.93
C PRO A 196 -18.87 6.02 34.78
N GLY A 197 -19.37 7.26 34.86
CA GLY A 197 -18.54 8.46 34.73
C GLY A 197 -17.53 8.61 35.88
N VAL A 198 -16.36 9.15 35.55
CA VAL A 198 -15.24 9.35 36.47
C VAL A 198 -14.98 10.85 36.60
N ARG A 199 -14.96 11.36 37.83
CA ARG A 199 -14.56 12.74 38.13
C ARG A 199 -13.04 12.87 38.02
N ILE A 200 -12.57 13.89 37.30
CA ILE A 200 -11.15 14.10 37.01
C ILE A 200 -10.58 15.26 37.81
N LEU A 201 -11.35 16.34 38.04
CA LEU A 201 -10.86 17.48 38.84
C LEU A 201 -11.90 17.88 39.87
N GLU A 202 -11.43 18.26 41.07
CA GLU A 202 -12.16 18.97 42.13
C GLU A 202 -11.50 20.33 42.35
#